data_AF-A0A961IBG7-F1
#
_entry.id   AF-A0A961IBG7-F1
#
_cell.length_a   1.000
_cell.length_b   1.000
_cell.length_c   1.000
_cell.angle_alpha   90.00
_cell.angle_beta   90.00
_cell.angle_gamma   90.00
#
_symmetry.space_group_name_H-M   'P 1'
#
loop_
_entity.id
_entity.type
_entity.pdbx_description
1 polymer ?
#
loop_
_entity_poly.entity_id
_entity_poly.type
_entity_poly.pdbx_seq_one_letter_code
_entity_poly.pdbx_strand_id
1 'polypeptide(L)'
;DDQLMHLRLHNGTIWRWNRPLVAPPAVTTDGLPHLRIEHRVPAAGPTVTDMVANIALFIGMVHAFIQEERPLEQMIPFAHARQNFYNAARDGLHARMVWRSGDSSSINKILKQEILPAAHRALLSLDLETADVDYYIDIISGRVHSGQTGAQWQREYMRKHGCTPEELVLCYMRNAETERPVHTWSTSD
;
A
#
# COMPACT_ATOMS: atom_id res chain seq x y z
N ASP A 1 -13.48 -28.83 -21.23
CA ASP A 1 -12.79 -27.54 -21.07
C ASP A 1 -13.13 -26.77 -19.79
N ASP A 2 -13.36 -27.43 -18.66
CA ASP A 2 -13.86 -26.78 -17.43
C ASP A 2 -12.98 -26.99 -16.19
N GLN A 3 -11.69 -27.23 -16.41
CA GLN A 3 -10.74 -27.46 -15.31
C GLN A 3 -10.74 -26.24 -14.38
N LEU A 4 -10.92 -26.50 -13.08
CA LEU A 4 -10.91 -25.50 -12.00
C LEU A 4 -12.05 -24.46 -12.05
N MET A 5 -13.11 -24.62 -12.84
CA MET A 5 -14.24 -23.68 -12.86
C MET A 5 -14.82 -23.46 -11.45
N HIS A 6 -15.14 -24.55 -10.72
CA HIS A 6 -15.70 -24.45 -9.38
C HIS A 6 -14.75 -23.78 -8.38
N LEU A 7 -13.44 -24.06 -8.48
CA LEU A 7 -12.42 -23.40 -7.67
C LEU A 7 -12.38 -21.90 -7.95
N ARG A 8 -12.40 -21.50 -9.23
CA ARG A 8 -12.40 -20.08 -9.64
C ARG A 8 -13.67 -19.36 -9.19
N LEU A 9 -14.83 -19.99 -9.35
CA LEU A 9 -16.12 -19.46 -8.89
C LEU A 9 -16.10 -19.24 -7.37
N HIS A 10 -15.72 -20.27 -6.61
CA HIS A 10 -15.62 -20.18 -5.16
C HIS A 10 -14.60 -19.14 -4.70
N ASN A 11 -13.47 -19.02 -5.40
CA ASN A 11 -12.46 -18.02 -5.11
C ASN A 11 -12.92 -16.59 -5.44
N GLY A 12 -13.92 -16.45 -6.32
CA GLY A 12 -14.62 -15.20 -6.61
C GLY A 12 -15.53 -14.74 -5.47
N THR A 13 -16.05 -15.66 -4.65
CA THR A 13 -17.03 -15.38 -3.60
C THR A 13 -16.46 -15.34 -2.18
N ILE A 14 -15.14 -15.53 -2.03
CA ILE A 14 -14.43 -15.32 -0.75
C ILE A 14 -13.58 -14.05 -0.82
N TRP A 15 -13.81 -13.13 0.11
CA TRP A 15 -13.02 -11.90 0.26
C TRP A 15 -11.82 -12.15 1.17
N ARG A 16 -10.64 -12.29 0.55
CA ARG A 16 -9.34 -12.38 1.24
C ARG A 16 -8.54 -11.12 0.99
N TRP A 17 -7.67 -10.76 1.93
CA TRP A 17 -6.70 -9.67 1.77
C TRP A 17 -5.65 -9.95 0.69
N ASN A 18 -5.17 -11.20 0.62
CA ASN A 18 -4.35 -11.73 -0.45
C ASN A 18 -5.09 -12.91 -1.07
N ARG A 19 -5.40 -12.84 -2.36
CA ARG A 19 -6.16 -13.86 -3.06
C ARG A 19 -5.27 -14.57 -4.08
N PRO A 20 -5.00 -15.89 -3.91
CA PRO A 20 -4.35 -16.66 -4.96
C PRO A 20 -5.34 -16.83 -6.12
N LEU A 21 -4.92 -16.53 -7.35
CA LEU A 21 -5.70 -16.68 -8.57
C LEU A 21 -5.04 -17.75 -9.43
N VAL A 22 -5.82 -18.77 -9.79
CA VAL A 22 -5.39 -19.84 -10.70
C VAL A 22 -6.10 -19.70 -12.04
N ALA A 23 -5.33 -19.74 -13.11
CA ALA A 23 -5.84 -19.72 -14.48
C ALA A 23 -5.35 -20.98 -15.21
N PRO A 24 -6.24 -21.89 -15.64
CA PRO A 24 -5.86 -23.03 -16.44
C PRO A 24 -5.47 -22.61 -17.88
N PRO A 25 -4.75 -23.47 -18.62
CA PRO A 25 -4.35 -23.23 -20.02
C PRO A 25 -5.45 -22.70 -20.94
N ALA A 26 -6.68 -23.19 -20.76
CA ALA A 26 -7.81 -22.84 -21.61
C ALA A 26 -8.27 -21.37 -21.53
N VAL A 27 -7.78 -20.60 -20.55
CA VAL A 27 -8.16 -19.19 -20.35
C VAL A 27 -6.98 -18.24 -20.33
N THR A 28 -5.76 -18.74 -20.58
CA THR A 28 -4.56 -17.93 -20.71
C THR A 28 -4.21 -17.73 -22.18
N THR A 29 -3.59 -16.60 -22.50
CA THR A 29 -3.26 -16.24 -23.89
C THR A 29 -2.09 -17.04 -24.46
N ASP A 30 -1.24 -17.60 -23.60
CA ASP A 30 -0.06 -18.40 -23.94
C ASP A 30 -0.32 -19.92 -23.86
N GLY A 31 -1.52 -20.34 -23.45
CA GLY A 31 -1.86 -21.74 -23.24
C GLY A 31 -1.14 -22.39 -22.05
N LEU A 32 -0.50 -21.60 -21.17
CA LEU A 32 0.18 -22.09 -19.98
C LEU A 32 -0.63 -21.76 -18.72
N PRO A 33 -0.60 -22.61 -17.67
CA PRO A 33 -1.28 -22.30 -16.43
C PRO A 33 -0.59 -21.12 -15.72
N HIS A 34 -1.37 -20.15 -15.22
CA HIS A 34 -0.84 -19.04 -14.41
C HIS A 34 -1.28 -19.15 -12.96
N LEU A 35 -0.36 -18.83 -12.05
CA LEU A 35 -0.64 -18.56 -10.64
C LEU A 35 -0.27 -17.11 -10.34
N ARG A 36 -1.22 -16.35 -9.80
CA ARG A 36 -1.01 -14.95 -9.40
C ARG A 36 -1.48 -14.73 -7.97
N ILE A 37 -0.89 -13.76 -7.30
CA ILE A 37 -1.38 -13.28 -6.00
C ILE A 37 -1.97 -11.89 -6.24
N GLU A 38 -3.24 -11.73 -5.93
CA GLU A 38 -3.92 -10.45 -5.98
C GLU A 38 -3.93 -9.85 -4.57
N HIS A 39 -3.28 -8.70 -4.43
CA HIS A 39 -3.23 -7.93 -3.19
C HIS A 39 -4.42 -6.95 -3.15
N ARG A 40 -5.32 -7.13 -2.16
CA ARG A 40 -6.62 -6.42 -2.09
C ARG A 40 -6.73 -5.48 -0.89
N VAL A 41 -5.61 -5.18 -0.24
CA VAL A 41 -5.54 -4.30 0.94
C VAL A 41 -5.54 -2.81 0.59
N PRO A 42 -4.84 -2.33 -0.45
CA PRO A 42 -4.74 -0.90 -0.71
C PRO A 42 -6.13 -0.29 -1.00
N ALA A 43 -6.44 0.81 -0.32
CA ALA A 43 -7.59 1.63 -0.67
C ALA A 43 -7.29 2.45 -1.93
N ALA A 44 -8.33 2.95 -2.58
CA ALA A 44 -8.16 3.97 -3.62
C ALA A 44 -7.41 5.18 -3.05
N GLY A 45 -6.40 5.65 -3.79
CA GLY A 45 -5.60 6.81 -3.38
C GLY A 45 -6.35 8.13 -3.60
N PRO A 46 -5.90 9.23 -2.97
CA PRO A 46 -6.46 10.56 -3.19
C PRO A 46 -6.26 11.10 -4.62
N THR A 47 -5.18 10.67 -5.29
CA THR A 47 -4.78 11.05 -6.66
C THR A 47 -4.23 9.84 -7.40
N VAL A 48 -4.10 9.92 -8.73
CA VAL A 48 -3.38 8.90 -9.50
C VAL A 48 -1.92 8.86 -9.09
N THR A 49 -1.31 10.03 -8.89
CA THR A 49 0.06 10.18 -8.37
C THR A 49 0.28 9.41 -7.06
N ASP A 50 -0.63 9.54 -6.08
CA ASP A 50 -0.57 8.81 -4.81
C ASP A 50 -0.72 7.29 -4.98
N MET A 51 -1.55 6.85 -5.94
CA MET A 51 -1.72 5.44 -6.24
C MET A 51 -0.47 4.83 -6.87
N VAL A 52 0.16 5.54 -7.82
CA VAL A 52 1.42 5.09 -8.43
C VAL A 52 2.52 5.05 -7.38
N ALA A 53 2.60 6.04 -6.48
CA ALA A 53 3.54 6.02 -5.37
C ALA A 53 3.34 4.79 -4.46
N ASN A 54 2.08 4.43 -4.14
CA ASN A 54 1.77 3.21 -3.38
C ASN A 54 2.25 1.94 -4.10
N ILE A 55 2.05 1.87 -5.42
CA ILE A 55 2.48 0.74 -6.25
C ILE A 55 4.01 0.64 -6.25
N ALA A 56 4.71 1.75 -6.46
CA ALA A 56 6.17 1.81 -6.44
C ALA A 56 6.72 1.29 -5.10
N LEU A 57 6.19 1.80 -3.98
CA LEU A 57 6.56 1.32 -2.65
C LEU A 57 6.32 -0.18 -2.51
N PHE A 58 5.15 -0.68 -2.89
CA PHE A 58 4.79 -2.09 -2.74
C PHE A 58 5.73 -2.99 -3.56
N ILE A 59 5.97 -2.65 -4.83
CA ILE A 59 6.89 -3.39 -5.70
C ILE A 59 8.30 -3.36 -5.10
N GLY A 60 8.81 -2.18 -4.74
CA GLY A 60 10.13 -2.04 -4.14
C GLY A 60 10.27 -2.87 -2.85
N MET A 61 9.26 -2.85 -1.98
CA MET A 61 9.25 -3.67 -0.76
C MET A 61 9.28 -5.16 -1.04
N VAL A 62 8.45 -5.63 -1.96
CA VAL A 62 8.37 -7.05 -2.32
C VAL A 62 9.70 -7.51 -2.91
N HIS A 63 10.26 -6.75 -3.85
CA HIS A 63 11.57 -7.04 -4.44
C HIS A 63 12.69 -7.01 -3.40
N ALA A 64 12.68 -6.04 -2.48
CA ALA A 64 13.69 -5.98 -1.42
C ALA A 64 13.64 -7.19 -0.50
N PHE A 65 12.44 -7.56 -0.01
CA PHE A 65 12.29 -8.55 1.05
C PHE A 65 12.34 -10.00 0.57
N ILE A 66 12.01 -10.26 -0.70
CA ILE A 66 12.19 -11.60 -1.28
C ILE A 66 13.68 -11.96 -1.41
N GLN A 67 14.56 -10.97 -1.51
CA GLN A 67 16.01 -11.19 -1.67
C GLN A 67 16.76 -11.28 -0.33
N GLU A 68 16.08 -11.12 0.80
CA GLU A 68 16.74 -11.21 2.11
C GLU A 68 17.08 -12.66 2.46
N GLU A 69 18.28 -12.87 3.01
CA GLU A 69 18.75 -14.20 3.44
C GLU A 69 17.80 -14.86 4.45
N ARG A 70 17.22 -14.06 5.34
CA ARG A 70 16.23 -14.51 6.32
C ARG A 70 14.86 -13.98 5.93
N PRO A 71 13.91 -14.86 5.54
CA PRO A 71 12.55 -14.44 5.20
C PRO A 71 11.81 -13.80 6.37
N LEU A 72 10.96 -12.81 6.08
CA LEU A 72 10.20 -12.06 7.09
C LEU A 72 9.30 -12.96 7.95
N GLU A 73 8.72 -14.02 7.39
CA GLU A 73 7.85 -14.96 8.11
C GLU A 73 8.60 -15.77 9.18
N GLN A 74 9.93 -15.86 9.10
CA GLN A 74 10.78 -16.48 10.13
C GLN A 74 11.18 -15.49 11.23
N MET A 75 10.94 -14.20 11.03
CA MET A 75 11.27 -13.13 11.98
C MET A 75 10.01 -12.56 12.63
N ILE A 76 8.89 -12.54 11.91
CA ILE A 76 7.62 -11.98 12.35
C ILE A 76 6.57 -13.10 12.33
N PRO A 77 6.28 -13.72 13.50
CA PRO A 77 5.21 -14.70 13.61
C PRO A 77 3.89 -14.20 13.04
N PHE A 78 3.12 -15.08 12.39
CA PHE A 78 1.88 -14.69 11.72
C PHE A 78 0.87 -14.01 12.66
N ALA A 79 0.82 -14.39 13.94
CA ALA A 79 0.00 -13.72 14.94
C ALA A 79 0.34 -12.23 15.09
N HIS A 80 1.63 -11.88 15.07
CA HIS A 80 2.10 -10.49 15.08
C HIS A 80 1.83 -9.80 13.74
N ALA A 81 2.04 -10.47 12.61
CA ALA A 81 1.70 -9.90 11.30
C ALA A 81 0.21 -9.53 11.20
N ARG A 82 -0.68 -10.43 11.66
CA ARG A 82 -2.12 -10.18 11.75
C ARG A 82 -2.43 -9.02 12.70
N GLN A 83 -1.80 -8.97 13.88
CA GLN A 83 -2.02 -7.87 14.83
C GLN A 83 -1.55 -6.53 14.27
N ASN A 84 -0.37 -6.48 13.65
CA ASN A 84 0.18 -5.29 13.00
C ASN A 84 -0.75 -4.77 11.91
N PHE A 85 -1.30 -5.67 11.08
CA PHE A 85 -2.26 -5.32 10.04
C PHE A 85 -3.47 -4.57 10.61
N TYR A 86 -4.10 -5.08 11.67
CA TYR A 86 -5.26 -4.42 12.28
C TYR A 86 -4.89 -3.17 13.07
N ASN A 87 -3.68 -3.10 13.66
CA ASN A 87 -3.17 -1.87 14.28
C ASN A 87 -3.01 -0.77 13.21
N ALA A 88 -2.42 -1.09 12.06
CA ALA A 88 -2.28 -0.14 10.95
C ALA A 88 -3.64 0.31 10.40
N ALA A 89 -4.59 -0.61 10.24
CA ALA A 89 -5.93 -0.28 9.76
C ALA A 89 -6.68 0.67 10.71
N ARG A 90 -6.44 0.57 12.03
CA ARG A 90 -7.08 1.41 13.04
C ARG A 90 -6.37 2.75 13.25
N ASP A 91 -5.05 2.70 13.42
CA ASP A 91 -4.26 3.82 13.93
C ASP A 91 -3.42 4.51 12.82
N GLY A 92 -3.42 3.97 11.60
CA GLY A 92 -2.70 4.52 10.46
C GLY A 92 -1.20 4.67 10.75
N LEU A 93 -0.65 5.86 10.43
CA LEU A 93 0.77 6.17 10.66
C LEU A 93 1.14 6.30 12.16
N HIS A 94 0.15 6.33 13.07
CA HIS A 94 0.40 6.31 14.51
C HIS A 94 0.50 4.89 15.08
N ALA A 95 0.27 3.86 14.26
CA ALA A 95 0.31 2.48 14.69
C ALA A 95 1.68 2.05 15.24
N ARG A 96 1.64 1.13 16.18
CA ARG A 96 2.81 0.37 16.63
C ARG A 96 2.77 -1.05 16.09
N MET A 97 3.94 -1.54 15.69
CA MET A 97 4.12 -2.86 15.11
C MET A 97 5.21 -3.64 15.82
N VAL A 98 4.99 -4.93 16.03
CA VAL A 98 6.08 -5.87 16.34
C VAL A 98 6.82 -6.15 15.02
N TRP A 99 8.10 -5.86 14.96
CA TRP A 99 8.88 -5.96 13.72
C TRP A 99 9.97 -7.04 13.82
N ARG A 100 11.02 -6.95 12.99
CA ARG A 100 12.08 -7.96 12.84
C ARG A 100 12.85 -8.29 14.11
N SER A 101 13.02 -7.32 15.02
CA SER A 101 13.70 -7.55 16.31
C SER A 101 12.82 -8.28 17.34
N GLY A 102 11.51 -8.41 17.08
CA GLY A 102 10.52 -8.85 18.06
C GLY A 102 10.00 -7.71 18.95
N ASP A 103 10.60 -6.52 18.91
CA ASP A 103 10.16 -5.37 19.70
C ASP A 103 9.04 -4.59 19.00
N SER A 104 8.21 -3.94 19.82
CA SER A 104 7.21 -2.98 19.34
C SER A 104 7.86 -1.65 18.96
N SER A 105 7.76 -1.25 17.69
CA SER A 105 8.23 0.04 17.17
C SER A 105 7.11 0.81 16.47
N SER A 106 7.25 2.14 16.32
CA SER A 106 6.29 2.92 15.53
C SER A 106 6.44 2.61 14.05
N ILE A 107 5.32 2.55 13.32
CA ILE A 107 5.36 2.31 11.87
C ILE A 107 6.12 3.41 11.13
N ASN A 108 6.04 4.65 11.62
CA ASN A 108 6.83 5.77 11.11
C ASN A 108 8.33 5.51 11.14
N LYS A 109 8.86 4.94 12.24
CA LYS A 109 10.28 4.61 12.35
C LYS A 109 10.66 3.50 11.37
N ILE A 110 9.86 2.43 11.33
CA ILE A 110 10.08 1.29 10.43
C ILE A 110 10.04 1.75 8.96
N LEU A 111 9.08 2.60 8.60
CA LEU A 111 8.97 3.15 7.25
C LEU A 111 10.20 3.96 6.86
N LYS A 112 10.61 4.92 7.69
CA LYS A 112 11.73 5.83 7.39
C LYS A 112 13.09 5.12 7.38
N GLN A 113 13.31 4.19 8.31
CA GLN A 113 14.65 3.62 8.53
C GLN A 113 14.90 2.32 7.77
N GLU A 114 13.85 1.56 7.48
CA GLU A 114 13.99 0.23 6.89
C GLU A 114 13.28 0.13 5.55
N ILE A 115 11.97 0.39 5.51
CA ILE A 115 11.14 0.08 4.34
C ILE A 115 11.44 1.01 3.16
N LEU A 116 11.40 2.33 3.35
CA LEU A 116 11.62 3.29 2.25
C LEU A 116 13.02 3.16 1.65
N PRO A 117 14.11 3.09 2.44
CA PRO A 117 15.45 2.89 1.87
C PRO A 117 15.60 1.55 1.15
N ALA A 118 14.98 0.47 1.65
CA ALA A 118 15.05 -0.84 1.01
C ALA A 118 14.27 -0.85 -0.31
N ALA A 119 13.06 -0.30 -0.33
CA ALA A 119 12.23 -0.22 -1.53
C ALA A 119 12.89 0.62 -2.63
N HIS A 120 13.47 1.77 -2.26
CA HIS A 120 14.20 2.64 -3.19
C HIS A 120 15.36 1.90 -3.88
N ARG A 121 16.24 1.27 -3.11
CA ARG A 121 17.36 0.49 -3.66
C ARG A 121 16.90 -0.66 -4.55
N ALA A 122 15.83 -1.36 -4.15
CA ALA A 122 15.29 -2.46 -4.93
C ALA A 122 14.69 -1.99 -6.26
N LEU A 123 13.99 -0.85 -6.29
CA LEU A 123 13.46 -0.28 -7.53
C LEU A 123 14.58 0.13 -8.50
N LEU A 124 15.66 0.73 -7.99
CA LEU A 124 16.82 1.07 -8.83
C LEU A 124 17.50 -0.17 -9.42
N SER A 125 17.43 -1.32 -8.75
CA SER A 125 17.96 -2.59 -9.27
C SER A 125 17.12 -3.21 -10.39
N LEU A 126 15.94 -2.66 -10.68
CA LEU A 126 15.05 -3.10 -11.77
C LEU A 126 15.23 -2.27 -13.05
N ASP A 127 16.35 -1.55 -13.18
CA ASP A 127 16.67 -0.68 -14.32
C ASP A 127 15.59 0.41 -14.58
N LEU A 128 14.89 0.84 -13.53
CA LEU A 128 13.95 1.97 -13.59
C LEU A 128 14.71 3.30 -13.58
N GLU A 129 14.11 4.33 -14.17
CA GLU A 129 14.69 5.67 -14.18
C GLU A 129 14.77 6.24 -12.76
N THR A 130 15.97 6.67 -12.34
CA THR A 130 16.21 7.19 -10.99
C THR A 130 15.29 8.35 -10.63
N ALA A 131 14.99 9.24 -11.59
CA ALA A 131 14.11 10.37 -11.37
C ALA A 131 12.67 9.94 -10.98
N ASP A 132 12.15 8.89 -11.62
CA ASP A 132 10.83 8.34 -11.28
C ASP A 132 10.85 7.66 -9.91
N VAL A 133 11.89 6.88 -9.63
CA VAL A 133 12.04 6.20 -8.34
C VAL A 133 12.11 7.20 -7.20
N ASP A 134 12.95 8.23 -7.34
CA ASP A 134 13.09 9.31 -6.37
C ASP A 134 11.75 10.03 -6.16
N TYR A 135 11.09 10.45 -7.25
CA TYR A 135 9.81 11.15 -7.19
C TYR A 135 8.73 10.37 -6.42
N TYR A 136 8.51 9.10 -6.77
CA TYR A 136 7.45 8.30 -6.14
C TYR A 136 7.78 7.89 -4.71
N ILE A 137 9.04 7.59 -4.39
CA ILE A 137 9.44 7.31 -3.01
C ILE A 137 9.36 8.57 -2.14
N ASP A 138 9.71 9.74 -2.67
CA ASP A 138 9.62 11.01 -1.95
C ASP A 138 8.17 11.39 -1.63
N ILE A 139 7.21 11.04 -2.49
CA ILE A 139 5.78 11.21 -2.17
C ILE A 139 5.39 10.42 -0.92
N ILE A 140 5.83 9.17 -0.81
CA ILE A 140 5.59 8.37 0.39
C ILE A 140 6.31 8.97 1.58
N SER A 141 7.58 9.34 1.41
CA SER A 141 8.39 9.99 2.45
C SER A 141 7.71 11.24 3.00
N GLY A 142 7.16 12.10 2.12
CA GLY A 142 6.39 13.28 2.48
C GLY A 142 5.16 12.96 3.32
N ARG A 143 4.38 11.93 2.96
CA ARG A 143 3.22 11.47 3.77
C ARG A 143 3.63 10.94 5.13
N VAL A 144 4.72 10.18 5.19
CA VAL A 144 5.26 9.63 6.45
C VAL A 144 5.88 10.75 7.31
N HIS A 145 6.44 11.79 6.70
CA HIS A 145 6.96 12.95 7.41
C HIS A 145 5.86 13.82 8.00
N SER A 146 4.87 14.23 7.19
CA SER A 146 3.79 15.12 7.62
C SER A 146 2.71 14.40 8.44
N GLY A 147 2.62 13.07 8.35
CA GLY A 147 1.51 12.29 8.88
C GLY A 147 0.21 12.44 8.08
N GLN A 148 0.23 13.16 6.95
CA GLN A 148 -0.95 13.45 6.16
C GLN A 148 -1.23 12.35 5.13
N THR A 149 -2.26 11.56 5.40
CA THR A 149 -2.89 10.63 4.45
C THR A 149 -4.22 11.20 3.96
N GLY A 150 -4.84 10.60 2.95
CA GLY A 150 -6.19 11.00 2.50
C GLY A 150 -7.23 10.97 3.62
N ALA A 151 -7.23 9.91 4.43
CA ALA A 151 -8.12 9.81 5.59
C ALA A 151 -7.80 10.86 6.66
N GLN A 152 -6.53 11.13 6.93
CA GLN A 152 -6.13 12.13 7.92
C GLN A 152 -6.48 13.55 7.45
N TRP A 153 -6.29 13.87 6.17
CA TRP A 153 -6.68 15.14 5.59
C TRP A 153 -8.19 15.35 5.70
N GLN A 154 -9.01 14.33 5.35
CA GLN A 154 -10.46 14.41 5.45
C GLN A 154 -10.93 14.67 6.90
N ARG A 155 -10.37 13.95 7.86
CA ARG A 155 -10.68 14.13 9.29
C ARG A 155 -10.32 15.54 9.78
N GLU A 156 -9.15 16.04 9.39
CA GLU A 156 -8.67 17.35 9.79
C GLU A 156 -9.50 18.47 9.15
N TYR A 157 -9.84 18.33 7.87
CA TYR A 157 -10.70 19.27 7.15
C TYR A 157 -12.09 19.37 7.80
N MET A 158 -12.74 18.23 8.06
CA MET A 158 -14.03 18.21 8.76
C MET A 158 -13.93 18.84 10.16
N ARG A 159 -12.88 18.50 10.93
CA ARG A 159 -12.67 19.04 12.28
C ARG A 159 -12.52 20.56 12.28
N LYS A 160 -11.85 21.11 11.27
CA LYS A 160 -11.55 22.54 11.17
C LYS A 160 -12.73 23.36 10.66
N HIS A 161 -13.46 22.84 9.67
CA HIS A 161 -14.51 23.60 8.98
C HIS A 161 -15.93 23.25 9.43
N GLY A 162 -16.13 22.13 10.13
CA GLY A 162 -17.46 21.68 10.53
C GLY A 162 -18.38 21.38 9.34
N CYS A 163 -17.80 21.00 8.19
CA CYS A 163 -18.52 20.85 6.93
C CYS A 163 -19.39 19.59 6.88
N THR A 164 -20.36 19.57 5.97
CA THR A 164 -21.13 18.36 5.66
C THR A 164 -20.28 17.33 4.89
N PRO A 165 -20.71 16.06 4.83
CA PRO A 165 -20.04 15.06 3.99
C PRO A 165 -19.99 15.44 2.51
N GLU A 166 -21.03 16.10 1.98
CA GLU A 166 -21.09 16.55 0.59
C GLU A 166 -20.04 17.63 0.31
N GLU A 167 -19.89 18.61 1.20
CA GLU A 167 -18.87 19.66 1.11
C GLU A 167 -17.46 19.08 1.17
N LEU A 168 -17.24 18.09 2.05
CA LEU A 168 -15.98 17.36 2.14
C LEU A 168 -15.66 16.67 0.80
N VAL A 169 -16.61 15.93 0.24
CA VAL A 169 -16.40 15.19 -1.02
C VAL A 169 -16.08 16.17 -2.16
N LEU A 170 -16.81 17.27 -2.29
CA LEU A 170 -16.55 18.27 -3.33
C LEU A 170 -15.16 18.92 -3.16
N CYS A 171 -14.73 19.20 -1.93
CA CYS A 171 -13.38 19.71 -1.67
C CYS A 171 -12.29 18.68 -1.97
N TYR A 172 -12.50 17.43 -1.55
CA TYR A 172 -11.59 16.32 -1.80
C TYR A 172 -11.43 16.05 -3.31
N MET A 173 -12.52 16.08 -4.07
CA MET A 173 -12.51 15.94 -5.53
C MET A 173 -11.71 17.06 -6.21
N ARG A 174 -11.94 18.33 -5.84
CA ARG A 174 -11.17 19.46 -6.37
C ARG A 174 -9.68 19.32 -6.11
N ASN A 175 -9.30 18.85 -4.92
CA ASN A 175 -7.89 18.59 -4.62
C ASN A 175 -7.34 17.41 -5.42
N ALA A 176 -8.12 16.33 -5.57
CA ALA A 176 -7.75 15.15 -6.36
C ALA A 176 -7.44 15.52 -7.81
N GLU A 177 -8.26 16.37 -8.43
CA GLU A 177 -8.08 16.86 -9.82
C GLU A 177 -6.77 17.63 -10.02
N THR A 178 -6.13 18.13 -8.95
CA THR A 178 -4.82 18.80 -9.09
C THR A 178 -3.67 17.81 -9.33
N GLU A 179 -3.90 16.51 -9.12
CA GLU A 179 -2.88 15.44 -9.15
C GLU A 179 -1.66 15.68 -8.25
N ARG A 180 -1.74 16.67 -7.35
CA ARG A 180 -0.71 16.94 -6.35
C ARG A 180 -0.78 15.88 -5.26
N PRO A 181 0.35 15.39 -4.75
CA PRO A 181 0.37 14.41 -3.67
C PRO A 181 -0.40 14.89 -2.44
N VAL A 182 -1.16 14.01 -1.80
CA VAL A 182 -2.02 14.39 -0.66
C VAL A 182 -1.26 15.05 0.48
N HIS A 183 0.03 14.76 0.68
CA HIS A 183 0.82 15.38 1.75
C HIS A 183 1.07 16.89 1.53
N THR A 184 0.82 17.42 0.33
CA THR A 184 0.98 18.84 0.01
C THR A 184 -0.33 19.62 0.06
N TRP A 185 -1.46 18.95 0.36
CA TRP A 185 -2.77 19.60 0.37
C TRP A 185 -2.93 20.48 1.60
N SER A 186 -3.49 21.67 1.40
CA SER A 186 -3.87 22.58 2.48
C SER A 186 -5.19 22.15 3.11
N THR A 187 -5.36 22.44 4.39
CA THR A 187 -6.66 22.40 5.08
C THR A 187 -7.17 23.81 5.37
N SER A 188 -6.52 24.85 4.88
CA SER A 188 -6.79 26.26 5.21
C SER A 188 -7.60 27.01 4.17
N ASP A 189 -7.88 26.39 3.02
CA ASP A 189 -8.64 26.97 1.93
C ASP A 189 -10.14 26.66 2.06
#